data_AF-A0A0J8TWU8-F1
#
_entry.id   AF-A0A0J8TWU8-F1
#
_cell.length_a   1.000
_cell.length_b   1.000
_cell.length_c   1.000
_cell.angle_alpha   90.00
_cell.angle_beta   90.00
_cell.angle_gamma   90.00
#
_symmetry.space_group_name_H-M   'P 1'
#
loop_
_entity.id
_entity.type
_entity.pdbx_description
1 polymer ?
#
loop_
_entity_poly.entity_id
_entity_poly.type
_entity_poly.pdbx_seq_one_letter_code
_entity_poly.pdbx_strand_id
1 'polypeptide(L)'
;MTSLTETQRDALLEDLDKGTNLFGPLSFSIRSRLCAAVNHPSQDTWDDAHGIILDGSSFTTLWQAVLEHTDYNVRSKPSDGVWPALPTRDQILDGLHSALHGED
;
A
#
# COMPACT_ATOMS: atom_id res chain seq x y z
N MET A 1 0.94 20.21 1.00
CA MET A 1 1.10 18.78 0.68
C MET A 1 1.89 18.67 -0.61
N THR A 2 3.12 18.19 -0.56
CA THR A 2 3.98 18.05 -1.74
C THR A 2 3.44 16.91 -2.61
N SER A 3 3.36 17.09 -3.91
CA SER A 3 3.03 15.99 -4.84
C SER A 3 4.22 15.01 -4.94
N LEU A 4 3.96 13.77 -5.37
CA LEU A 4 5.05 12.84 -5.71
C LEU A 4 5.99 13.47 -6.75
N THR A 5 7.28 13.18 -6.63
CA THR A 5 8.23 13.47 -7.71
C THR A 5 7.94 12.57 -8.91
N GLU A 6 8.48 12.93 -10.08
CA GLU A 6 8.35 12.10 -11.29
C GLU A 6 8.94 10.70 -11.07
N THR A 7 10.15 10.62 -10.51
CA THR A 7 10.81 9.36 -10.17
C THR A 7 10.00 8.49 -9.21
N GLN A 8 9.40 9.07 -8.17
CA GLN A 8 8.56 8.29 -7.24
C GLN A 8 7.29 7.77 -7.91
N ARG A 9 6.73 8.52 -8.87
CA ARG A 9 5.56 8.09 -9.63
C ARG A 9 5.89 6.93 -10.57
N ASP A 10 7.00 7.01 -11.29
CA ASP A 10 7.43 5.95 -12.20
C ASP A 10 7.75 4.66 -11.44
N ALA A 11 8.45 4.76 -10.31
CA ALA A 11 8.73 3.61 -9.44
C ALA A 11 7.44 2.96 -8.94
N LEU A 12 6.48 3.76 -8.45
CA LEU A 12 5.18 3.25 -8.02
C LEU A 12 4.43 2.53 -9.15
N LEU A 13 4.47 3.06 -10.38
CA LEU A 13 3.83 2.41 -11.52
C LEU A 13 4.48 1.06 -11.86
N GLU A 14 5.81 1.00 -11.84
CA GLU A 14 6.54 -0.26 -12.04
C GLU A 14 6.17 -1.30 -10.97
N ASP A 15 6.14 -0.90 -9.70
CA ASP A 15 5.76 -1.77 -8.60
C ASP A 15 4.34 -2.32 -8.82
N LEU A 16 3.38 -1.44 -9.11
CA LEU A 16 1.98 -1.81 -9.36
C LEU A 16 1.78 -2.72 -10.59
N ASP A 17 2.70 -2.69 -11.55
CA ASP A 17 2.73 -3.61 -12.69
C ASP A 17 3.19 -5.03 -12.30
N LYS A 18 4.04 -5.15 -11.27
CA LYS A 18 4.47 -6.45 -10.71
C LYS A 18 3.45 -7.05 -9.74
N GLY A 19 2.62 -6.20 -9.13
CA GLY A 19 1.61 -6.64 -8.16
C GLY A 19 0.59 -7.63 -8.70
N THR A 20 0.21 -8.59 -7.86
CA THR A 20 -0.84 -9.58 -8.13
C THR A 20 -1.75 -9.76 -6.92
N ASN A 21 -3.02 -10.06 -7.16
CA ASN A 21 -3.95 -10.52 -6.14
C ASN A 21 -4.37 -11.97 -6.43
N LEU A 22 -5.37 -12.46 -5.70
CA LEU A 22 -5.88 -13.84 -5.82
C LEU A 22 -6.41 -14.20 -7.22
N PHE A 23 -6.67 -13.21 -8.06
CA PHE A 23 -7.26 -13.36 -9.38
C PHE A 23 -6.29 -12.96 -10.51
N GLY A 24 -5.01 -12.73 -10.20
CA GLY A 24 -3.97 -12.34 -11.15
C GLY A 24 -3.53 -10.88 -10.99
N PRO A 25 -3.12 -10.20 -12.07
CA PRO A 25 -2.58 -8.83 -12.00
C PRO A 25 -3.54 -7.83 -11.35
N LEU A 26 -3.00 -6.82 -10.66
CA LEU A 26 -3.82 -5.78 -10.03
C LEU A 26 -4.63 -5.01 -11.08
N SER A 27 -5.97 -5.04 -10.93
CA SER A 27 -6.88 -4.29 -11.80
C SER A 27 -6.68 -2.77 -11.67
N PHE A 28 -7.10 -2.01 -12.68
CA PHE A 28 -7.07 -0.54 -12.66
C PHE A 28 -7.75 0.06 -11.41
N SER A 29 -8.89 -0.49 -11.00
CA SER A 29 -9.61 -0.03 -9.80
C SER A 29 -8.76 -0.21 -8.54
N ILE A 30 -8.08 -1.35 -8.40
CA ILE A 30 -7.20 -1.62 -7.25
C ILE A 30 -5.99 -0.68 -7.25
N ARG A 31 -5.33 -0.54 -8.40
CA ARG A 31 -4.20 0.39 -8.57
C ARG A 31 -4.59 1.82 -8.21
N SER A 32 -5.80 2.26 -8.59
CA SER A 32 -6.31 3.60 -8.28
C SER A 32 -6.42 3.85 -6.78
N ARG A 33 -6.86 2.84 -6.01
CA ARG A 33 -6.98 2.94 -4.54
C ARG A 33 -5.62 3.00 -3.86
N LEU A 34 -4.67 2.17 -4.31
CA LEU A 34 -3.28 2.21 -3.84
C LEU A 34 -2.65 3.58 -4.14
N CYS A 35 -2.81 4.09 -5.35
CA CYS A 35 -2.37 5.43 -5.72
C CYS A 35 -3.04 6.53 -4.87
N ALA A 36 -4.33 6.39 -4.54
CA ALA A 36 -5.03 7.36 -3.69
C ALA A 36 -4.43 7.39 -2.27
N ALA A 37 -4.17 6.21 -1.69
CA ALA A 37 -3.52 6.08 -0.38
C ALA A 37 -2.12 6.71 -0.37
N VAL A 38 -1.31 6.52 -1.41
CA VAL A 38 0.02 7.13 -1.53
C VAL A 38 -0.06 8.66 -1.70
N ASN A 39 -0.91 9.14 -2.61
CA ASN A 39 -0.97 10.57 -2.94
C ASN A 39 -1.55 11.40 -1.80
N HIS A 40 -2.57 10.87 -1.13
CA HIS A 40 -3.29 11.52 -0.05
C HIS A 40 -3.58 10.52 1.08
N PRO A 41 -2.60 10.21 1.95
CA PRO A 41 -2.82 9.35 3.11
C PRO A 41 -3.86 10.00 4.03
N SER A 42 -5.01 9.34 4.18
CA SER A 42 -6.15 9.80 4.98
C SER A 42 -6.88 8.59 5.56
N GLN A 43 -7.81 8.82 6.49
CA GLN A 43 -8.61 7.72 7.06
C GLN A 43 -9.36 6.96 5.97
N ASP A 44 -9.97 7.67 5.01
CA ASP A 44 -10.75 7.09 3.92
C ASP A 44 -9.88 6.30 2.93
N THR A 45 -8.81 6.92 2.43
CA THR A 45 -7.92 6.30 1.45
C THR A 45 -7.13 5.12 2.03
N TRP A 46 -6.75 5.19 3.30
CA TRP A 46 -6.12 4.06 3.99
C TRP A 46 -7.13 2.93 4.24
N ASP A 47 -8.36 3.25 4.64
CA ASP A 47 -9.38 2.21 4.87
C ASP A 47 -9.76 1.47 3.59
N ASP A 48 -9.80 2.16 2.45
CA ASP A 48 -10.09 1.52 1.15
C ASP A 48 -8.91 0.70 0.60
N ALA A 49 -7.68 0.96 1.07
CA ALA A 49 -6.46 0.36 0.51
C ALA A 49 -5.78 -0.70 1.39
N HIS A 50 -5.88 -0.61 2.72
CA HIS A 50 -5.08 -1.42 3.66
C HIS A 50 -5.23 -2.94 3.46
N GLY A 51 -6.43 -3.40 3.10
CA GLY A 51 -6.75 -4.81 2.89
C GLY A 51 -6.48 -5.32 1.48
N ILE A 52 -5.95 -4.49 0.58
CA ILE A 52 -5.60 -4.92 -0.78
C ILE A 52 -4.42 -5.88 -0.71
N ILE A 53 -4.58 -7.06 -1.31
CA ILE A 53 -3.51 -8.04 -1.50
C ILE A 53 -2.60 -7.54 -2.63
N LEU A 54 -1.31 -7.46 -2.34
CA LEU A 54 -0.24 -7.01 -3.24
C LEU A 54 0.46 -8.18 -3.94
N ASP A 55 0.53 -9.33 -3.28
CA ASP A 55 1.04 -10.57 -3.87
C ASP A 55 0.05 -11.73 -3.62
N GLY A 56 -0.44 -12.34 -4.70
CA GLY A 56 -1.37 -13.46 -4.65
C GLY A 56 -0.75 -14.76 -4.14
N SER A 57 0.59 -14.87 -4.12
CA SER A 57 1.30 -16.08 -3.66
C SER A 57 1.46 -16.10 -2.15
N SER A 58 1.96 -15.01 -1.58
CA SER A 58 2.13 -14.84 -0.12
C SER A 58 0.86 -14.37 0.59
N PHE A 59 -0.16 -13.92 -0.16
CA PHE A 59 -1.36 -13.27 0.38
C PHE A 59 -1.05 -12.00 1.18
N THR A 60 0.11 -11.38 0.95
CA THR A 60 0.53 -10.17 1.65
C THR A 60 -0.35 -8.99 1.26
N THR A 61 -0.97 -8.37 2.26
CA THR A 61 -1.75 -7.14 2.11
C THR A 61 -0.86 -5.89 2.22
N LEU A 62 -1.34 -4.75 1.72
CA LEU A 62 -0.67 -3.46 1.91
C LEU A 62 -0.38 -3.17 3.38
N TRP A 63 -1.35 -3.43 4.26
CA TRP A 63 -1.16 -3.23 5.70
C TRP A 63 -0.05 -4.12 6.29
N GLN A 64 0.00 -5.40 5.93
CA GLN A 64 1.05 -6.31 6.37
C GLN A 64 2.42 -5.87 5.85
N ALA A 65 2.51 -5.48 4.58
CA ALA A 65 3.73 -4.99 3.97
C ALA A 65 4.28 -3.74 4.69
N VAL A 66 3.41 -2.78 4.99
CA VAL A 66 3.79 -1.57 5.72
C VAL A 66 4.22 -1.90 7.16
N LEU A 67 3.55 -2.84 7.84
CA LEU A 67 3.95 -3.29 9.18
C LEU A 67 5.30 -4.02 9.21
N GLU A 68 5.63 -4.75 8.14
CA GLU A 68 6.85 -5.58 8.07
C GLU A 68 8.08 -4.76 7.71
N HIS A 69 7.94 -3.79 6.80
CA HIS A 69 9.08 -3.09 6.21
C HIS A 69 9.27 -1.65 6.71
N THR A 70 8.46 -1.18 7.67
CA THR A 70 8.54 0.20 8.17
C THR A 70 8.40 0.28 9.70
N ASP A 71 8.52 1.49 10.26
CA ASP A 71 8.28 1.75 11.69
C ASP A 71 6.79 1.88 12.06
N TYR A 72 5.86 1.75 11.10
CA TYR A 72 4.42 1.76 11.37
C TYR A 72 4.02 0.60 12.28
N ASN A 73 3.34 0.89 13.39
CA ASN A 73 3.09 -0.08 14.47
C ASN A 73 1.61 -0.28 14.83
N VAL A 74 0.69 0.21 14.00
CA VAL A 74 -0.76 0.06 14.24
C VAL A 74 -1.21 -1.32 13.77
N ARG A 75 -1.33 -2.24 14.73
CA ARG A 75 -1.66 -3.65 14.49
C ARG A 75 -3.15 -3.98 14.45
N SER A 76 -4.02 -3.01 14.67
CA SER A 76 -5.45 -3.21 14.56
C SER A 76 -6.20 -1.88 14.40
N LYS A 77 -7.34 -1.94 13.71
CA LYS A 77 -8.36 -0.90 13.68
C LYS A 77 -9.47 -1.29 14.66
N PRO A 78 -9.98 -0.37 15.50
CA PRO A 78 -11.18 -0.63 16.30
C PRO A 78 -12.40 -0.89 15.40
N SER A 79 -13.31 -1.78 15.80
CA SER A 79 -14.45 -2.23 14.98
C SER A 79 -15.37 -1.12 14.48
N ASP A 80 -15.59 -0.08 15.28
CA ASP A 80 -16.44 1.08 14.97
C ASP A 80 -15.65 2.41 14.95
N GLY A 81 -14.32 2.32 14.77
CA GLY A 81 -13.42 3.46 14.93
C GLY A 81 -12.67 3.85 13.67
N VAL A 82 -11.88 4.91 13.81
CA VAL A 82 -10.84 5.31 12.86
C VAL A 82 -9.53 4.60 13.17
N TRP A 83 -8.61 4.56 12.21
CA TRP A 83 -7.25 4.07 12.44
C TRP A 83 -6.55 4.95 13.49
N PRO A 84 -5.98 4.36 14.56
CA PRO A 84 -5.30 5.11 15.63
C PRO A 84 -4.19 6.03 15.13
N ALA A 85 -3.49 5.61 14.09
CA ALA A 85 -2.57 6.43 13.30
C ALA A 85 -2.64 5.97 11.84
N LEU A 86 -2.22 6.84 10.93
CA LEU A 86 -2.10 6.54 9.51
C LEU A 86 -0.62 6.40 9.16
N PRO A 87 -0.25 5.50 8.25
CA PRO A 87 1.11 5.47 7.74
C PRO A 87 1.39 6.73 6.93
N THR A 88 2.64 7.15 6.94
CA THR A 88 3.09 8.24 6.07
C THR A 88 3.13 7.77 4.62
N ARG A 89 3.20 8.71 3.68
CA ARG A 89 3.37 8.39 2.27
C ARG A 89 4.61 7.50 2.03
N ASP A 90 5.74 7.88 2.63
CA ASP A 90 7.00 7.14 2.46
C ASP A 90 6.85 5.72 2.99
N GLN A 91 6.18 5.52 4.14
CA GLN A 91 5.90 4.18 4.66
C GLN A 91 5.02 3.34 3.71
N ILE A 92 4.01 3.95 3.08
CA ILE A 92 3.17 3.25 2.09
C ILE A 92 3.99 2.87 0.85
N LEU A 93 4.85 3.76 0.36
CA LEU A 93 5.73 3.51 -0.77
C LEU A 93 6.73 2.39 -0.47
N ASP A 94 7.41 2.47 0.67
CA ASP A 94 8.42 1.49 1.09
C ASP A 94 7.78 0.11 1.28
N GLY A 95 6.65 0.03 1.98
CA GLY A 95 5.92 -1.23 2.14
C GLY A 95 5.48 -1.83 0.80
N LEU A 96 4.94 -1.01 -0.10
CA LEU A 96 4.51 -1.45 -1.43
C LEU A 96 5.69 -1.96 -2.26
N HIS A 97 6.80 -1.22 -2.26
CA HIS A 97 8.01 -1.58 -3.00
C HIS A 97 8.60 -2.90 -2.48
N SER A 98 8.80 -3.02 -1.16
CA SER A 98 9.37 -4.23 -0.55
C SER A 98 8.52 -5.48 -0.79
N ALA A 99 7.19 -5.38 -0.66
CA ALA A 99 6.29 -6.52 -0.89
C ALA A 99 6.27 -7.00 -2.35
N LEU A 100 6.57 -6.14 -3.30
CA LEU A 100 6.46 -6.42 -4.74
C LEU A 100 7.78 -6.76 -5.41
N HIS A 101 8.90 -6.45 -4.78
CA HIS A 101 10.22 -6.83 -5.28
C HIS A 101 10.80 -8.05 -4.58
N GLY A 102 10.44 -8.32 -3.32
CA GLY A 102 10.97 -9.45 -2.56
C GLY A 102 12.50 -9.34 -2.36
N GLU A 103 12.97 -9.40 -1.13
CA GLU A 103 14.40 -9.70 -0.94
C GLU A 103 14.62 -11.17 -1.33
N ASP A 104 15.40 -11.39 -2.40
CA ASP A 104 15.94 -12.69 -2.85
C ASP A 104 16.59 -13.49 -1.71
#